data_AF-A0A7J9G5K5-F1
#
_entry.id   AF-A0A7J9G5K5-F1
#
_cell.length_a   1.000
_cell.length_b   1.000
_cell.length_c   1.000
_cell.angle_alpha   90.00
_cell.angle_beta   90.00
_cell.angle_gamma   90.00
#
_symmetry.space_group_name_H-M   'P 1'
#
loop_
_entity.id
_entity.type
_entity.pdbx_description
1 polymer ?
#
loop_
_entity_poly.entity_id
_entity_poly.type
_entity_poly.pdbx_seq_one_letter_code
_entity_poly.pdbx_strand_id
1 'polypeptide(L)'
;MIIPSNAVRTVTFSLAWDCPVANFLGGKTYHRRYMKFYGTDGDAAANIAHDAILENRNWESLIEAWQRPTLEDKRLPEWLAQTYYLQLLMLTWSNGSPPVRSSVSIGGSNCSLDRSELGLKSIIDTPCQNDTTTDILGRVLGAVPHDIGIDDPWFEVNAYCLYNTNRWKDLNPKFVLQVYRDVVATGDKKFAQAVWPSVYVAMVYMDQFDKDGDGMIQNEGFPDQTYDTWSVSGISAYSGGLWVAALQAASALACKVGDKDSEDYFWYKFLKAKDVYQKLWNGSYFNYDNSGSRTSSSIQYARACGLLPVVDEDKARRTLDKVYNYNVLKVKCGKRGAVNGMLPDGTVWWIWHFKLQVESLKQPGLKKGLAWNIDDQYRSLLYMRPLAIWAMQWALSTPKLPKQEPKPAVEADSVGKHHAGFSKVARLLKLPQEQESRGVLQAIFDCTCKKILT
;
A
#
# COMPACT_ATOMS: atom_id res chain seq x y z
N MET A 1 44.78 -10.75 -23.86
CA MET A 1 44.23 -12.04 -24.33
C MET A 1 44.28 -12.05 -25.85
N ILE A 2 44.93 -13.03 -26.48
CA ILE A 2 44.98 -13.15 -27.95
C ILE A 2 43.86 -14.11 -28.37
N ILE A 3 42.93 -13.65 -29.21
CA ILE A 3 41.80 -14.45 -29.71
C ILE A 3 42.08 -14.81 -31.18
N PRO A 4 42.20 -16.10 -31.54
CA PRO A 4 42.41 -16.53 -32.92
C PRO A 4 41.26 -16.16 -33.88
N SER A 5 41.52 -16.16 -35.19
CA SER A 5 40.49 -15.99 -36.20
C SER A 5 39.42 -17.09 -36.08
N ASN A 6 38.14 -16.71 -36.19
CA ASN A 6 36.95 -17.55 -35.98
C ASN A 6 36.77 -18.16 -34.58
N ALA A 7 37.53 -17.70 -33.57
CA ALA A 7 37.33 -18.14 -32.18
C ALA A 7 36.50 -17.13 -31.38
N VAL A 8 35.58 -17.63 -30.56
CA VAL A 8 34.85 -16.86 -29.55
C VAL A 8 35.38 -17.22 -28.17
N ARG A 9 35.66 -16.22 -27.34
CA ARG A 9 36.10 -16.38 -25.95
C ARG A 9 35.19 -15.55 -25.06
N THR A 10 34.68 -16.17 -24.00
CA THR A 10 33.92 -15.49 -22.95
C THR A 10 34.80 -15.33 -21.72
N VAL A 11 34.84 -14.13 -21.16
CA VAL A 11 35.53 -13.83 -19.90
C VAL A 11 34.50 -13.25 -18.94
N THR A 12 34.40 -13.82 -17.75
CA THR A 12 33.48 -13.37 -16.71
C THR A 12 34.20 -12.46 -15.73
N PHE A 13 33.57 -11.34 -15.40
CA PHE A 13 33.99 -10.44 -14.32
C PHE A 13 32.90 -10.40 -13.25
N SER A 14 33.29 -10.12 -12.01
CA SER A 14 32.37 -9.94 -10.88
C SER A 14 32.72 -8.65 -10.14
N LEU A 15 31.68 -7.95 -9.67
CA LEU A 15 31.79 -6.80 -8.80
C LEU A 15 31.01 -7.10 -7.52
N ALA A 16 31.68 -6.98 -6.38
CA ALA A 16 31.08 -7.12 -5.07
C ALA A 16 31.46 -5.92 -4.19
N TRP A 17 30.57 -5.58 -3.26
CA TRP A 17 30.81 -4.57 -2.23
C TRP A 17 30.40 -5.14 -0.88
N ASP A 18 31.24 -4.92 0.13
CA ASP A 18 30.94 -5.25 1.52
C ASP A 18 30.70 -3.94 2.29
N CYS A 19 29.43 -3.60 2.46
CA CYS A 19 28.96 -2.47 3.26
C CYS A 19 28.01 -3.01 4.33
N PRO A 20 28.53 -3.63 5.40
CA PRO A 20 27.76 -4.52 6.28
C PRO A 20 26.69 -3.78 7.08
N VAL A 21 26.92 -2.50 7.32
CA VAL A 21 26.14 -1.71 8.26
C VAL A 21 25.26 -0.70 7.52
N ALA A 22 24.01 -0.58 7.96
CA ALA A 22 23.08 0.49 7.60
C ALA A 22 22.81 1.34 8.85
N ASN A 23 23.14 2.63 8.79
CA ASN A 23 22.91 3.59 9.85
C ASN A 23 21.69 4.46 9.51
N PHE A 24 20.82 4.70 10.48
CA PHE A 24 19.70 5.62 10.35
C PHE A 24 19.89 6.85 11.24
N LEU A 25 19.19 7.95 10.93
CA LEU A 25 19.36 9.24 11.60
C LEU A 25 19.00 9.19 13.09
N GLY A 26 18.08 8.30 13.50
CA GLY A 26 17.75 8.03 14.89
C GLY A 26 18.84 7.28 15.68
N GLY A 27 20.05 7.14 15.13
CA GLY A 27 21.20 6.53 15.80
C GLY A 27 21.18 5.00 15.82
N LYS A 28 20.16 4.37 15.25
CA LYS A 28 20.07 2.91 15.16
C LYS A 28 20.84 2.34 13.99
N THR A 29 21.47 1.21 14.27
CA THR A 29 22.41 0.55 13.37
C THR A 29 21.96 -0.88 13.10
N TYR A 30 21.87 -1.26 11.81
CA TYR A 30 21.42 -2.58 11.39
C TYR A 30 22.44 -3.27 10.50
N HIS A 31 22.47 -4.59 10.57
CA HIS A 31 23.26 -5.44 9.68
C HIS A 31 22.48 -5.76 8.40
N ARG A 32 23.16 -5.70 7.25
CA ARG A 32 22.58 -6.10 5.97
C ARG A 32 22.44 -7.62 5.86
N ARG A 33 21.48 -8.09 5.07
CA ARG A 33 21.10 -9.52 4.99
C ARG A 33 22.23 -10.47 4.66
N TYR A 34 23.14 -10.07 3.78
CA TYR A 34 24.20 -10.95 3.32
C TYR A 34 25.18 -11.36 4.44
N MET A 35 25.26 -10.58 5.52
CA MET A 35 26.15 -10.89 6.67
C MET A 35 25.79 -12.21 7.35
N LYS A 36 24.55 -12.69 7.22
CA LYS A 36 24.15 -14.02 7.71
C LYS A 36 24.93 -15.15 7.01
N PHE A 37 25.39 -14.92 5.79
CA PHE A 37 26.09 -15.90 4.96
C PHE A 37 27.59 -15.68 4.93
N TYR A 38 28.03 -14.41 4.98
CA TYR A 38 29.43 -14.03 4.78
C TYR A 38 30.14 -13.49 6.03
N GLY A 39 29.46 -13.47 7.19
CA GLY A 39 30.04 -12.96 8.43
C GLY A 39 29.89 -11.45 8.60
N THR A 40 30.48 -10.94 9.69
CA THR A 40 30.29 -9.55 10.14
C THR A 40 31.52 -8.67 10.07
N ASP A 41 32.65 -9.21 9.60
CA ASP A 41 33.98 -8.62 9.81
C ASP A 41 34.34 -7.54 8.78
N GLY A 42 33.52 -7.36 7.74
CA GLY A 42 33.70 -6.29 6.74
C GLY A 42 34.77 -6.58 5.68
N ASP A 43 35.18 -7.84 5.54
CA ASP A 43 36.18 -8.34 4.59
C ASP A 43 35.61 -9.36 3.59
N ALA A 44 34.28 -9.47 3.49
CA ALA A 44 33.59 -10.46 2.69
C ALA A 44 33.61 -10.18 1.18
N ALA A 45 34.00 -8.98 0.73
CA ALA A 45 33.88 -8.57 -0.67
C ALA A 45 34.58 -9.53 -1.64
N ALA A 46 35.78 -10.01 -1.30
CA ALA A 46 36.53 -10.95 -2.13
C ALA A 46 35.83 -12.32 -2.22
N ASN A 47 35.30 -12.81 -1.10
CA ASN A 47 34.57 -14.08 -1.05
C ASN A 47 33.25 -14.00 -1.83
N ILE A 48 32.51 -12.89 -1.69
CA ILE A 48 31.29 -12.64 -2.46
C ILE A 48 31.60 -12.60 -3.97
N ALA A 49 32.67 -11.90 -4.37
CA ALA A 49 33.08 -11.82 -5.77
C ALA A 49 33.50 -13.19 -6.32
N HIS A 50 34.24 -13.96 -5.52
CA HIS A 50 34.67 -15.32 -5.85
C HIS A 50 33.47 -16.26 -6.06
N ASP A 51 32.52 -16.30 -5.12
CA ASP A 51 31.31 -17.12 -5.23
C ASP A 51 30.49 -16.73 -6.46
N ALA A 52 30.37 -15.43 -6.74
CA ALA A 52 29.67 -14.95 -7.92
C ALA A 52 30.33 -15.39 -9.24
N ILE A 53 31.65 -15.56 -9.28
CA ILE A 53 32.34 -16.09 -10.47
C ILE A 53 32.10 -17.59 -10.61
N LEU A 54 32.11 -18.34 -9.50
CA LEU A 54 31.93 -19.79 -9.52
C LEU A 54 30.48 -20.19 -9.81
N GLU A 55 29.51 -19.49 -9.24
CA GLU A 55 28.10 -19.85 -9.27
C GLU A 55 27.30 -19.14 -10.37
N ASN A 56 27.91 -18.23 -11.15
CA ASN A 56 27.19 -17.43 -12.16
C ASN A 56 26.28 -18.26 -13.07
N ARG A 57 26.76 -19.39 -13.61
CA ARG A 57 26.01 -20.23 -14.54
C ARG A 57 24.80 -20.87 -13.88
N ASN A 58 24.95 -21.27 -12.61
CA ASN A 58 23.86 -21.81 -11.82
C ASN A 58 22.81 -20.71 -11.57
N TRP A 59 23.25 -19.51 -11.18
CA TRP A 59 22.37 -18.36 -10.97
C TRP A 59 21.65 -17.92 -12.25
N GLU A 60 22.34 -17.89 -13.39
CA GLU A 60 21.76 -17.63 -14.71
C GLU A 60 20.68 -18.66 -15.03
N SER A 61 20.96 -19.95 -14.86
CA SER A 61 19.97 -21.01 -15.07
C SER A 61 18.75 -20.87 -14.15
N LEU A 62 18.93 -20.45 -12.89
CA LEU A 62 17.83 -20.21 -11.96
C LEU A 62 16.99 -19.00 -12.36
N ILE A 63 17.63 -17.91 -12.81
CA ILE A 63 16.95 -16.72 -13.32
C ILE A 63 16.14 -17.08 -14.57
N GLU A 64 16.74 -17.78 -15.53
CA GLU A 64 16.07 -18.23 -16.74
C GLU A 64 14.89 -19.13 -16.42
N ALA A 65 15.06 -20.12 -15.53
CA ALA A 65 13.99 -21.03 -15.13
C ALA A 65 12.81 -20.30 -14.49
N TRP A 66 13.07 -19.29 -13.66
CA TRP A 66 12.03 -18.44 -13.07
C TRP A 66 11.32 -17.57 -14.10
N GLN A 67 12.06 -17.00 -15.06
CA GLN A 67 11.48 -16.09 -16.06
C GLN A 67 10.70 -16.82 -17.16
N ARG A 68 11.13 -18.04 -17.49
CA ARG A 68 10.63 -18.86 -18.61
C ARG A 68 9.11 -18.93 -18.70
N PRO A 69 8.34 -19.24 -17.64
CA PRO A 69 6.88 -19.39 -17.75
C PRO A 69 6.16 -18.13 -18.21
N THR A 70 6.72 -16.95 -17.95
CA THR A 70 6.12 -15.67 -18.35
C THR A 70 6.60 -15.25 -19.74
N LEU A 71 7.89 -15.48 -20.05
CA LEU A 71 8.47 -15.14 -21.35
C LEU A 71 7.96 -16.03 -22.49
N GLU A 72 7.68 -17.30 -22.21
CA GLU A 72 7.16 -18.26 -23.20
C GLU A 72 5.64 -18.22 -23.36
N ASP A 73 4.93 -17.47 -22.50
CA ASP A 73 3.47 -17.35 -22.56
C ASP A 73 3.03 -16.45 -23.73
N LYS A 74 2.71 -17.09 -24.87
CA LYS A 74 2.25 -16.41 -26.10
C LYS A 74 0.94 -15.64 -25.94
N ARG A 75 0.22 -15.79 -24.83
CA ARG A 75 -0.98 -14.98 -24.53
C ARG A 75 -0.61 -13.56 -24.10
N LEU A 76 0.62 -13.36 -23.61
CA LEU A 76 1.11 -12.07 -23.14
C LEU A 76 1.84 -11.34 -24.28
N PRO A 77 1.53 -10.05 -24.52
CA PRO A 77 2.38 -9.22 -25.37
C PRO A 77 3.80 -9.13 -24.80
N GLU A 78 4.82 -9.14 -25.66
CA GLU A 78 6.23 -9.10 -25.27
C GLU A 78 6.57 -7.94 -24.32
N TRP A 79 6.01 -6.76 -24.59
CA TRP A 79 6.22 -5.57 -23.76
C TRP A 79 5.75 -5.76 -22.31
N LEU A 80 4.73 -6.59 -22.07
CA LEU A 80 4.16 -6.81 -20.73
C LEU A 80 5.11 -7.65 -19.88
N ALA A 81 5.69 -8.70 -20.46
CA ALA A 81 6.68 -9.54 -19.78
C ALA A 81 7.93 -8.73 -19.40
N GLN A 82 8.43 -7.88 -20.32
CA GLN A 82 9.55 -6.98 -20.03
C GLN A 82 9.22 -6.00 -18.87
N THR A 83 7.99 -5.49 -18.83
CA THR A 83 7.55 -4.56 -17.79
C THR A 83 7.57 -5.21 -16.40
N TYR A 84 7.15 -6.47 -16.27
CA TYR A 84 7.15 -7.19 -14.98
C TYR A 84 8.53 -7.17 -14.32
N TYR A 85 9.57 -7.57 -15.05
CA TYR A 85 10.92 -7.70 -14.50
C TYR A 85 11.57 -6.34 -14.21
N LEU A 86 11.35 -5.33 -15.05
CA LEU A 86 11.90 -3.99 -14.82
C LEU A 86 11.37 -3.32 -13.55
N GLN A 87 10.18 -3.69 -13.08
CA GLN A 87 9.61 -3.16 -11.84
C GLN A 87 10.27 -3.77 -10.58
N LEU A 88 10.83 -4.97 -10.65
CA LEU A 88 11.49 -5.63 -9.51
C LEU A 88 12.78 -4.96 -9.04
N LEU A 89 13.36 -4.07 -9.85
CA LEU A 89 14.57 -3.28 -9.53
C LEU A 89 14.41 -2.39 -8.27
N MET A 90 13.22 -2.33 -7.67
CA MET A 90 12.87 -1.46 -6.55
C MET A 90 12.84 -2.19 -5.19
N LEU A 91 13.14 -3.49 -5.17
CA LEU A 91 13.08 -4.30 -3.96
C LEU A 91 14.44 -4.31 -3.24
N THR A 92 14.44 -4.04 -1.94
CA THR A 92 15.62 -4.12 -1.06
C THR A 92 15.28 -4.91 0.21
N TRP A 93 16.25 -5.62 0.79
CA TRP A 93 16.03 -6.49 1.95
C TRP A 93 17.02 -6.22 3.10
N SER A 94 16.52 -6.25 4.35
CA SER A 94 17.34 -6.30 5.57
C SER A 94 17.47 -7.74 6.10
N ASN A 95 18.36 -7.96 7.06
CA ASN A 95 18.65 -9.31 7.59
C ASN A 95 17.58 -9.87 8.55
N GLY A 96 16.57 -9.05 8.91
CA GLY A 96 15.49 -9.42 9.82
C GLY A 96 15.88 -9.43 11.31
N SER A 97 17.11 -9.03 11.66
CA SER A 97 17.58 -8.95 13.05
C SER A 97 17.26 -7.59 13.68
N PRO A 98 17.08 -7.52 15.02
CA PRO A 98 16.98 -6.26 15.75
C PRO A 98 18.26 -5.41 15.62
N PRO A 99 18.21 -4.10 15.92
CA PRO A 99 19.35 -3.21 15.80
C PRO A 99 20.51 -3.67 16.69
N VAL A 100 21.72 -3.56 16.14
CA VAL A 100 22.97 -4.06 16.74
C VAL A 100 23.49 -3.09 17.79
N ARG A 101 23.25 -1.79 17.58
CA ARG A 101 23.54 -0.71 18.53
C ARG A 101 22.35 0.25 18.57
N SER A 102 22.02 0.67 19.80
CA SER A 102 21.01 1.68 20.10
C SER A 102 21.67 2.75 20.97
N SER A 103 22.25 3.77 20.34
CA SER A 103 22.71 4.95 21.07
C SER A 103 21.57 5.96 21.13
N VAL A 104 20.64 5.79 22.08
CA VAL A 104 19.72 6.87 22.44
C VAL A 104 20.53 7.86 23.27
N SER A 105 21.05 8.91 22.65
CA SER A 105 21.62 10.04 23.39
C SER A 105 20.48 10.83 24.02
N ILE A 106 20.15 10.51 25.28
CA ILE A 106 19.52 11.48 26.18
C ILE A 106 20.51 12.63 26.34
N GLY A 107 20.24 13.77 25.71
CA GLY A 107 20.84 15.07 25.97
C GLY A 107 22.36 15.09 26.14
N GLY A 108 23.09 15.39 25.06
CA GLY A 108 24.52 15.68 25.17
C GLY A 108 25.17 15.82 23.80
N SER A 109 25.18 17.05 23.29
CA SER A 109 25.99 17.46 22.15
C SER A 109 27.41 16.91 22.27
N ASN A 110 27.88 16.18 21.26
CA ASN A 110 29.31 16.05 21.02
C ASN A 110 29.55 16.11 19.50
N CYS A 111 29.90 17.31 19.06
CA CYS A 111 30.45 17.57 17.74
C CYS A 111 31.77 16.82 17.54
N SER A 112 31.95 16.21 16.37
CA SER A 112 33.26 15.98 15.77
C SER A 112 33.18 16.42 14.30
N LEU A 113 33.96 17.46 14.00
CA LEU A 113 34.32 18.02 12.68
C LEU A 113 34.79 16.88 11.74
N ASP A 114 34.60 16.85 10.43
CA ASP A 114 34.57 17.92 9.43
C ASP A 114 34.02 17.30 8.13
N ARG A 115 32.93 17.85 7.57
CA ARG A 115 32.61 17.68 6.15
C ARG A 115 31.71 18.82 5.72
N SER A 116 32.32 19.78 5.07
CA SER A 116 31.71 20.89 4.36
C SER A 116 30.84 20.39 3.21
N GLU A 117 29.52 20.55 3.32
CA GLU A 117 28.63 20.75 2.16
C GLU A 117 27.53 21.74 2.57
N LEU A 118 27.76 22.99 2.14
CA LEU A 118 26.83 24.11 2.18
C LEU A 118 25.63 23.80 1.26
N GLY A 119 24.40 24.02 1.76
CA GLY A 119 23.27 24.30 0.88
C GLY A 119 21.89 23.72 1.19
N LEU A 120 21.71 22.86 2.20
CA LEU A 120 20.36 22.28 2.48
C LEU A 120 19.92 22.29 3.95
N LYS A 121 20.79 22.70 4.89
CA LYS A 121 20.53 22.62 6.32
C LYS A 121 19.51 23.64 6.84
N SER A 122 19.32 24.77 6.16
CA SER A 122 18.46 25.86 6.67
C SER A 122 16.97 25.74 6.29
N ILE A 123 16.57 24.77 5.47
CA ILE A 123 15.15 24.59 5.08
C ILE A 123 14.50 23.40 5.81
N ILE A 124 15.31 22.46 6.30
CA ILE A 124 14.83 21.22 6.94
C ILE A 124 14.85 21.32 8.48
N ASP A 125 15.66 22.21 9.06
CA ASP A 125 15.72 22.42 10.51
C ASP A 125 14.64 23.40 11.02
N THR A 126 13.37 23.09 10.75
CA THR A 126 12.32 23.47 11.73
C THR A 126 12.07 22.22 12.55
N PRO A 127 12.59 22.13 13.79
CA PRO A 127 12.19 21.06 14.68
C PRO A 127 10.68 21.15 14.82
N CYS A 128 9.96 20.09 14.46
CA CYS A 128 8.64 19.87 15.05
C CYS A 128 8.89 19.93 16.55
N GLN A 129 8.42 20.99 17.20
CA GLN A 129 8.75 21.28 18.59
C GLN A 129 8.48 20.04 19.43
N ASN A 130 9.38 19.82 20.41
CA ASN A 130 9.29 18.82 21.46
C ASN A 130 8.03 19.02 22.32
N ASP A 131 6.86 18.76 21.76
CA ASP A 131 5.67 18.47 22.52
C ASP A 131 5.68 16.97 22.79
N THR A 132 5.81 16.62 24.06
CA THR A 132 5.64 15.25 24.61
C THR A 132 4.29 14.63 24.19
N THR A 133 3.39 15.42 23.61
CA THR A 133 2.10 15.04 23.02
C THR A 133 2.24 14.35 21.65
N THR A 134 3.28 14.64 20.86
CA THR A 134 3.48 14.05 19.53
C THR A 134 3.93 12.59 19.61
N ASP A 135 4.69 12.24 20.66
CA ASP A 135 5.08 10.86 20.98
C ASP A 135 3.86 9.96 21.34
N ILE A 136 2.79 10.59 21.85
CA ILE A 136 1.52 9.93 22.21
C ILE A 136 0.58 9.81 20.99
N LEU A 137 0.75 10.66 19.98
CA LEU A 137 -0.04 10.64 18.74
C LEU A 137 0.42 9.58 17.73
N GLY A 138 1.69 9.14 17.79
CA GLY A 138 2.26 8.22 16.79
C GLY A 138 1.77 6.77 16.88
N ARG A 139 1.30 6.31 18.04
CA ARG A 139 0.91 4.90 18.26
C ARG A 139 -0.43 4.78 18.97
N VAL A 140 -1.51 4.85 18.20
CA VAL A 140 -2.85 4.56 18.71
C VAL A 140 -3.11 3.06 18.62
N LEU A 141 -3.46 2.45 19.75
CA LEU A 141 -3.82 1.02 19.78
C LEU A 141 -4.98 0.74 18.81
N GLY A 142 -4.76 -0.21 17.90
CA GLY A 142 -5.73 -0.62 16.90
C GLY A 142 -5.73 0.21 15.62
N ALA A 143 -5.06 1.36 15.57
CA ALA A 143 -4.75 2.03 14.31
C ALA A 143 -3.54 1.36 13.65
N VAL A 144 -3.66 0.99 12.38
CA VAL A 144 -2.52 0.52 11.59
C VAL A 144 -1.66 1.74 11.21
N PRO A 145 -0.34 1.72 11.48
CA PRO A 145 0.51 2.84 11.12
C PRO A 145 0.60 3.00 9.59
N HIS A 146 0.67 4.25 9.14
CA HIS A 146 0.85 4.64 7.74
C HIS A 146 2.19 4.17 7.17
N ASP A 147 3.25 4.28 7.96
CA ASP A 147 4.60 3.87 7.60
C ASP A 147 5.34 3.35 8.83
N ILE A 148 6.43 2.63 8.58
CA ILE A 148 7.24 2.00 9.62
C ILE A 148 8.38 2.91 10.11
N GLY A 149 8.36 4.21 9.79
CA GLY A 149 9.39 5.16 10.19
C GLY A 149 10.44 5.47 9.12
N ILE A 150 11.11 6.62 9.30
CA ILE A 150 12.23 7.10 8.47
C ILE A 150 13.51 7.13 9.30
N ASP A 151 13.46 7.77 10.47
CA ASP A 151 14.66 8.03 11.30
C ASP A 151 15.04 6.82 12.16
N ASP A 152 14.05 6.12 12.73
CA ASP A 152 14.26 4.85 13.42
C ASP A 152 13.22 3.81 12.97
N PRO A 153 13.42 3.20 11.78
CA PRO A 153 12.46 2.26 11.23
C PRO A 153 12.15 1.11 12.20
N TRP A 154 10.91 0.61 12.16
CA TRP A 154 10.35 -0.42 13.04
C TRP A 154 10.07 0.01 14.49
N PHE A 155 10.68 1.10 14.96
CA PHE A 155 10.45 1.64 16.29
C PHE A 155 9.67 2.95 16.22
N GLU A 156 10.14 3.96 15.51
CA GLU A 156 9.40 5.23 15.36
C GLU A 156 8.53 5.18 14.11
N VAL A 157 7.39 4.50 14.23
CA VAL A 157 6.38 4.40 13.16
C VAL A 157 5.62 5.72 12.98
N ASN A 158 4.95 5.90 11.83
CA ASN A 158 4.20 7.11 11.47
C ASN A 158 5.09 8.37 11.35
N ALA A 159 6.18 8.28 10.59
CA ALA A 159 7.00 9.46 10.25
C ALA A 159 6.26 10.46 9.35
N TYR A 160 5.22 10.02 8.62
CA TYR A 160 4.35 10.91 7.87
C TYR A 160 3.58 11.86 8.80
N CYS A 161 3.77 13.17 8.61
CA CYS A 161 3.27 14.20 9.52
C CYS A 161 2.28 15.20 8.89
N LEU A 162 1.84 15.00 7.64
CA LEU A 162 0.96 15.97 6.98
C LEU A 162 -0.49 15.92 7.50
N TYR A 163 -0.98 14.72 7.81
CA TYR A 163 -2.29 14.49 8.43
C TYR A 163 -2.17 13.44 9.53
N ASN A 164 -3.06 13.48 10.52
CA ASN A 164 -3.19 12.42 11.52
C ASN A 164 -3.73 11.14 10.86
N THR A 165 -2.83 10.18 10.60
CA THR A 165 -3.14 8.94 9.88
C THR A 165 -3.91 7.93 10.71
N ASN A 166 -3.98 8.09 12.05
CA ASN A 166 -4.77 7.20 12.90
C ASN A 166 -6.27 7.25 12.56
N ARG A 167 -6.72 8.36 11.95
CA ARG A 167 -8.11 8.53 11.50
C ARG A 167 -8.36 8.02 10.09
N TRP A 168 -7.35 7.52 9.39
CA TRP A 168 -7.50 7.16 7.98
C TRP A 168 -8.39 5.94 7.80
N LYS A 169 -9.30 6.02 6.84
CA LYS A 169 -10.36 5.03 6.62
C LYS A 169 -9.90 3.82 5.81
N ASP A 170 -8.71 3.85 5.24
CA ASP A 170 -8.22 2.82 4.33
C ASP A 170 -7.07 1.97 4.88
N LEU A 171 -6.30 2.43 5.87
CA LEU A 171 -5.13 1.70 6.41
C LEU A 171 -5.52 0.35 7.04
N ASN A 172 -6.47 0.36 7.98
CA ASN A 172 -6.92 -0.87 8.64
C ASN A 172 -7.57 -1.86 7.64
N PRO A 173 -8.53 -1.47 6.77
CA PRO A 173 -9.05 -2.37 5.75
C PRO A 173 -7.98 -2.92 4.81
N LYS A 174 -7.01 -2.09 4.38
CA LYS A 174 -5.89 -2.56 3.54
C LYS A 174 -5.04 -3.60 4.25
N PHE A 175 -4.70 -3.40 5.52
CA PHE A 175 -3.94 -4.36 6.31
C PHE A 175 -4.65 -5.72 6.34
N VAL A 176 -5.95 -5.73 6.64
CA VAL A 176 -6.74 -6.98 6.68
C VAL A 176 -6.77 -7.67 5.31
N LEU A 177 -6.96 -6.90 4.24
CA LEU A 177 -6.95 -7.43 2.87
C LEU A 177 -5.57 -7.98 2.46
N GLN A 178 -4.48 -7.32 2.85
CA GLN A 178 -3.12 -7.79 2.59
C GLN A 178 -2.85 -9.10 3.33
N VAL A 179 -3.20 -9.18 4.62
CA VAL A 179 -3.08 -10.41 5.41
C VAL A 179 -3.88 -11.54 4.78
N TYR A 180 -5.14 -11.31 4.42
CA TYR A 180 -5.96 -12.34 3.79
C TYR A 180 -5.40 -12.81 2.45
N ARG A 181 -4.97 -11.87 1.60
CA ARG A 181 -4.29 -12.18 0.33
C ARG A 181 -3.10 -13.10 0.56
N ASP A 182 -2.26 -12.79 1.54
CA ASP A 182 -1.03 -13.55 1.81
C ASP A 182 -1.36 -14.95 2.37
N VAL A 183 -2.36 -15.07 3.25
CA VAL A 183 -2.87 -16.37 3.74
C VAL A 183 -3.44 -17.22 2.60
N VAL A 184 -4.18 -16.62 1.66
CA VAL A 184 -4.74 -17.33 0.51
C VAL A 184 -3.64 -17.76 -0.47
N ALA A 185 -2.67 -16.90 -0.73
CA ALA A 185 -1.58 -17.18 -1.66
C ALA A 185 -0.61 -18.25 -1.15
N THR A 186 -0.33 -18.27 0.16
CA THR A 186 0.65 -19.18 0.77
C THR A 186 0.01 -20.43 1.37
N GLY A 187 -1.27 -20.36 1.77
CA GLY A 187 -1.92 -21.40 2.57
C GLY A 187 -1.41 -21.50 4.02
N ASP A 188 -0.60 -20.54 4.49
CA ASP A 188 0.04 -20.59 5.81
C ASP A 188 -0.97 -20.33 6.94
N LYS A 189 -1.42 -21.43 7.56
CA LYS A 189 -2.33 -21.38 8.72
C LYS A 189 -1.66 -20.84 9.99
N LYS A 190 -0.35 -21.07 10.17
CA LYS A 190 0.37 -20.58 11.36
C LYS A 190 0.48 -19.06 11.31
N PHE A 191 0.80 -18.51 10.14
CA PHE A 191 0.74 -17.07 9.90
C PHE A 191 -0.66 -16.51 10.19
N ALA A 192 -1.71 -17.15 9.67
CA ALA A 192 -3.09 -16.71 9.91
C ALA A 192 -3.44 -16.67 11.41
N GLN A 193 -3.06 -17.69 12.18
CA GLN A 193 -3.28 -17.73 13.64
C GLN A 193 -2.48 -16.65 14.38
N ALA A 194 -1.23 -16.43 13.98
CA ALA A 194 -0.36 -15.46 14.63
C ALA A 194 -0.84 -14.01 14.43
N VAL A 195 -1.37 -13.67 13.24
CA VAL A 195 -1.80 -12.31 12.89
C VAL A 195 -3.27 -12.04 13.24
N TRP A 196 -4.07 -13.07 13.53
CA TRP A 196 -5.51 -12.93 13.80
C TRP A 196 -5.85 -11.89 14.87
N PRO A 197 -5.16 -11.82 16.03
CA PRO A 197 -5.45 -10.80 17.03
C PRO A 197 -5.30 -9.37 16.48
N SER A 198 -4.29 -9.12 15.66
CA SER A 198 -4.08 -7.80 15.03
C SER A 198 -5.17 -7.49 14.00
N VAL A 199 -5.61 -8.47 13.22
CA VAL A 199 -6.74 -8.32 12.28
C VAL A 199 -8.02 -7.99 13.04
N TYR A 200 -8.32 -8.73 14.10
CA TYR A 200 -9.50 -8.50 14.93
C TYR A 200 -9.51 -7.07 15.50
N VAL A 201 -8.40 -6.66 16.15
CA VAL A 201 -8.28 -5.32 16.74
C VAL A 201 -8.38 -4.22 15.67
N ALA A 202 -7.78 -4.41 14.49
CA ALA A 202 -7.88 -3.44 13.40
C ALA A 202 -9.33 -3.28 12.89
N MET A 203 -10.10 -4.36 12.81
CA MET A 203 -11.51 -4.31 12.42
C MET A 203 -12.38 -3.69 13.51
N VAL A 204 -12.11 -3.98 14.78
CA VAL A 204 -12.80 -3.37 15.93
C VAL A 204 -12.54 -1.87 15.99
N TYR A 205 -11.30 -1.45 15.76
CA TYR A 205 -10.92 -0.05 15.74
C TYR A 205 -11.74 0.75 14.72
N MET A 206 -11.97 0.19 13.54
CA MET A 206 -12.72 0.87 12.47
C MET A 206 -14.19 1.12 12.79
N ASP A 207 -14.77 0.41 13.75
CA ASP A 207 -16.19 0.53 14.13
C ASP A 207 -16.56 1.94 14.59
N GLN A 208 -15.60 2.67 15.15
CA GLN A 208 -15.83 4.05 15.61
C GLN A 208 -16.14 5.04 14.47
N PHE A 209 -15.86 4.65 13.23
CA PHE A 209 -16.12 5.45 12.04
C PHE A 209 -17.44 5.11 11.36
N ASP A 210 -18.20 4.13 11.85
CA ASP A 210 -19.62 3.92 11.52
C ASP A 210 -20.48 4.77 12.49
N LYS A 211 -20.79 6.00 12.08
CA LYS A 211 -21.40 7.03 12.92
C LYS A 211 -22.90 6.83 13.10
N ASP A 212 -23.57 6.18 12.15
CA ASP A 212 -25.02 5.96 12.14
C ASP A 212 -25.41 4.50 12.44
N GLY A 213 -24.44 3.60 12.59
CA GLY A 213 -24.65 2.20 12.97
C GLY A 213 -25.25 1.35 11.84
N ASP A 214 -25.18 1.83 10.59
CA ASP A 214 -25.73 1.12 9.44
C ASP A 214 -24.80 0.00 8.94
N GLY A 215 -23.59 -0.09 9.50
CA GLY A 215 -22.56 -1.07 9.17
C GLY A 215 -21.48 -0.53 8.24
N MET A 216 -21.58 0.71 7.77
CA MET A 216 -20.64 1.35 6.85
C MET A 216 -19.83 2.45 7.54
N ILE A 217 -18.54 2.50 7.29
CA ILE A 217 -17.68 3.59 7.76
C ILE A 217 -17.87 4.86 6.91
N GLN A 218 -17.83 6.03 7.54
CA GLN A 218 -17.89 7.32 6.87
C GLN A 218 -16.57 8.10 6.94
N ASN A 219 -16.15 8.66 5.81
CA ASN A 219 -15.10 9.67 5.69
C ASN A 219 -15.57 11.02 6.30
N GLU A 220 -14.60 11.82 6.77
CA GLU A 220 -14.89 12.94 7.69
C GLU A 220 -14.70 14.34 7.09
N GLY A 221 -14.60 14.45 5.76
CA GLY A 221 -14.52 15.74 5.06
C GLY A 221 -13.13 16.36 4.98
N PHE A 222 -12.10 15.57 5.29
CA PHE A 222 -10.70 15.89 5.03
C PHE A 222 -10.03 14.70 4.33
N PRO A 223 -8.78 14.84 3.84
CA PRO A 223 -8.04 13.71 3.28
C PRO A 223 -7.67 12.68 4.37
N ASP A 224 -8.57 11.74 4.60
CA ASP A 224 -8.47 10.68 5.60
C ASP A 224 -8.24 9.31 4.92
N GLN A 225 -7.47 9.28 3.84
CA GLN A 225 -7.13 8.08 3.08
C GLN A 225 -5.93 8.38 2.14
N THR A 226 -5.44 7.37 1.42
CA THR A 226 -4.21 7.43 0.62
C THR A 226 -4.11 8.51 -0.47
N TYR A 227 -5.23 9.03 -0.96
CA TYR A 227 -5.32 10.25 -1.75
C TYR A 227 -5.36 11.41 -0.77
N ASP A 228 -4.23 11.62 -0.10
CA ASP A 228 -3.93 12.55 1.00
C ASP A 228 -4.16 14.04 0.70
N THR A 229 -4.64 14.35 -0.49
CA THR A 229 -4.94 15.72 -0.93
C THR A 229 -6.36 15.84 -1.49
N TRP A 230 -7.11 14.74 -1.53
CA TRP A 230 -8.48 14.67 -2.00
C TRP A 230 -9.40 14.38 -0.81
N SER A 231 -10.14 15.41 -0.38
CA SER A 231 -11.12 15.28 0.70
C SER A 231 -12.32 14.43 0.27
N VAL A 232 -12.82 13.67 1.23
CA VAL A 232 -13.97 12.77 1.06
C VAL A 232 -14.89 12.92 2.25
N SER A 233 -16.19 12.97 2.02
CA SER A 233 -17.20 13.09 3.09
C SER A 233 -18.24 11.99 2.97
N GLY A 234 -18.62 11.41 4.10
CA GLY A 234 -19.65 10.38 4.13
C GLY A 234 -19.15 9.03 3.58
N ILE A 235 -20.03 8.29 2.94
CA ILE A 235 -19.71 6.97 2.37
C ILE A 235 -19.02 7.16 1.03
N SER A 236 -17.86 6.54 0.82
CA SER A 236 -17.11 6.62 -0.44
C SER A 236 -16.97 5.28 -1.15
N ALA A 237 -16.88 5.32 -2.49
CA ALA A 237 -16.67 4.12 -3.30
C ALA A 237 -15.35 3.43 -2.94
N TYR A 238 -14.30 4.21 -2.65
CA TYR A 238 -12.98 3.70 -2.33
C TYR A 238 -12.88 3.12 -0.92
N SER A 239 -13.04 3.94 0.13
CA SER A 239 -12.90 3.46 1.51
C SER A 239 -14.03 2.49 1.89
N GLY A 240 -15.27 2.76 1.45
CA GLY A 240 -16.40 1.85 1.66
C GLY A 240 -16.22 0.51 0.93
N GLY A 241 -15.68 0.51 -0.29
CA GLY A 241 -15.40 -0.73 -1.02
C GLY A 241 -14.33 -1.58 -0.34
N LEU A 242 -13.28 -0.94 0.16
CA LEU A 242 -12.24 -1.60 0.97
C LEU A 242 -12.82 -2.16 2.27
N TRP A 243 -13.68 -1.42 2.95
CA TRP A 243 -14.33 -1.84 4.19
C TRP A 243 -15.20 -3.09 4.00
N VAL A 244 -16.07 -3.10 2.98
CA VAL A 244 -16.93 -4.26 2.69
C VAL A 244 -16.07 -5.49 2.37
N ALA A 245 -15.02 -5.33 1.56
CA ALA A 245 -14.10 -6.43 1.28
C ALA A 245 -13.33 -6.89 2.52
N ALA A 246 -12.90 -5.97 3.39
CA ALA A 246 -12.19 -6.29 4.62
C ALA A 246 -13.07 -7.03 5.63
N LEU A 247 -14.35 -6.68 5.77
CA LEU A 247 -15.32 -7.43 6.58
C LEU A 247 -15.45 -8.88 6.11
N GLN A 248 -15.56 -9.08 4.79
CA GLN A 248 -15.62 -10.42 4.22
C GLN A 248 -14.31 -11.20 4.44
N ALA A 249 -13.16 -10.55 4.26
CA ALA A 249 -11.85 -11.13 4.52
C ALA A 249 -11.66 -11.50 6.00
N ALA A 250 -12.10 -10.65 6.92
CA ALA A 250 -12.04 -10.90 8.36
C ALA A 250 -12.91 -12.11 8.74
N SER A 251 -14.14 -12.22 8.22
CA SER A 251 -14.97 -13.41 8.39
C SER A 251 -14.30 -14.68 7.85
N ALA A 252 -13.66 -14.59 6.67
CA ALA A 252 -12.93 -15.70 6.07
C ALA A 252 -11.71 -16.13 6.89
N LEU A 253 -10.97 -15.18 7.47
CA LEU A 253 -9.83 -15.43 8.35
C LEU A 253 -10.27 -16.05 9.66
N ALA A 254 -11.32 -15.52 10.29
CA ALA A 254 -11.93 -16.06 11.51
C ALA A 254 -12.26 -17.56 11.34
N CYS A 255 -12.89 -17.91 10.21
CA CYS A 255 -13.19 -19.28 9.84
C CYS A 255 -11.92 -20.15 9.74
N LYS A 256 -10.85 -19.64 9.11
CA LYS A 256 -9.58 -20.37 8.97
C LYS A 256 -8.86 -20.60 10.30
N VAL A 257 -9.03 -19.71 11.28
CA VAL A 257 -8.41 -19.84 12.60
C VAL A 257 -9.30 -20.55 13.63
N GLY A 258 -10.56 -20.83 13.29
CA GLY A 258 -11.53 -21.52 14.15
C GLY A 258 -12.31 -20.60 15.10
N ASP A 259 -12.28 -19.29 14.88
CA ASP A 259 -13.05 -18.30 15.64
C ASP A 259 -14.44 -18.11 15.01
N LYS A 260 -15.34 -19.05 15.32
CA LYS A 260 -16.66 -19.14 14.71
C LYS A 260 -17.55 -17.94 15.01
N ASP A 261 -17.43 -17.40 16.21
CA ASP A 261 -18.28 -16.29 16.61
C ASP A 261 -17.86 -14.98 15.93
N SER A 262 -16.56 -14.70 15.80
CA SER A 262 -16.08 -13.57 15.00
C SER A 262 -16.38 -13.76 13.51
N GLU A 263 -16.31 -14.99 13.01
CA GLU A 263 -16.71 -15.33 11.64
C GLU A 263 -18.14 -14.89 11.35
N ASP A 264 -19.09 -15.24 12.21
CA ASP A 264 -20.50 -14.92 12.06
C ASP A 264 -20.77 -13.42 12.26
N TYR A 265 -20.09 -12.79 13.23
CA TYR A 265 -20.19 -11.34 13.48
C TYR A 265 -19.73 -10.50 12.28
N PHE A 266 -18.56 -10.80 11.72
CA PHE A 266 -18.05 -10.08 10.56
C PHE A 266 -18.85 -10.37 9.29
N TRP A 267 -19.41 -11.59 9.16
CA TRP A 267 -20.31 -11.91 8.05
C TRP A 267 -21.61 -11.10 8.13
N TYR A 268 -22.21 -10.99 9.31
CA TYR A 268 -23.38 -10.16 9.54
C TYR A 268 -23.11 -8.68 9.17
N LYS A 269 -22.01 -8.11 9.65
CA LYS A 269 -21.61 -6.73 9.30
C LYS A 269 -21.33 -6.57 7.80
N PHE A 270 -20.69 -7.55 7.16
CA PHE A 270 -20.45 -7.55 5.73
C PHE A 270 -21.75 -7.41 4.93
N LEU A 271 -22.79 -8.18 5.29
CA LEU A 271 -24.08 -8.11 4.59
C LEU A 271 -24.74 -6.73 4.74
N LYS A 272 -24.73 -6.14 5.95
CA LYS A 272 -25.25 -4.77 6.17
C LYS A 272 -24.46 -3.73 5.35
N ALA A 273 -23.14 -3.74 5.46
CA ALA A 273 -22.27 -2.80 4.76
C ALA A 273 -22.41 -2.93 3.23
N LYS A 274 -22.56 -4.15 2.72
CA LYS A 274 -22.75 -4.43 1.29
C LYS A 274 -24.05 -3.82 0.76
N ASP A 275 -25.14 -3.88 1.53
CA ASP A 275 -26.42 -3.24 1.18
C ASP A 275 -26.28 -1.71 1.16
N VAL A 276 -25.68 -1.13 2.20
CA VAL A 276 -25.41 0.31 2.28
C VAL A 276 -24.54 0.80 1.12
N TYR A 277 -23.53 0.03 0.71
CA TYR A 277 -22.67 0.36 -0.42
C TYR A 277 -23.45 0.50 -1.75
N GLN A 278 -24.58 -0.18 -1.91
CA GLN A 278 -25.42 -0.04 -3.11
C GLN A 278 -26.01 1.37 -3.26
N LYS A 279 -26.12 2.15 -2.18
CA LYS A 279 -26.60 3.54 -2.22
C LYS A 279 -25.72 4.45 -3.11
N LEU A 280 -24.46 4.07 -3.35
CA LEU A 280 -23.55 4.79 -4.24
C LEU A 280 -23.80 4.52 -5.72
N TRP A 281 -24.58 3.48 -6.07
CA TRP A 281 -24.89 3.15 -7.46
C TRP A 281 -25.85 4.15 -8.07
N ASN A 282 -25.42 4.84 -9.12
CA ASN A 282 -26.22 5.87 -9.81
C ASN A 282 -26.97 5.36 -11.06
N GLY A 283 -26.95 4.04 -11.32
CA GLY A 283 -27.51 3.44 -12.53
C GLY A 283 -26.47 3.15 -13.64
N SER A 284 -25.30 3.78 -13.60
CA SER A 284 -24.22 3.57 -14.57
C SER A 284 -22.88 3.21 -13.92
N TYR A 285 -22.53 3.81 -12.79
CA TYR A 285 -21.31 3.58 -12.04
C TYR A 285 -21.53 3.92 -10.55
N PHE A 286 -20.54 3.65 -9.71
CA PHE A 286 -20.57 4.05 -8.30
C PHE A 286 -20.03 5.47 -8.14
N ASN A 287 -20.83 6.34 -7.51
CA ASN A 287 -20.40 7.70 -7.15
C ASN A 287 -19.17 7.67 -6.23
N TYR A 288 -18.31 8.67 -6.36
CA TYR A 288 -17.10 8.82 -5.55
C TYR A 288 -17.41 8.84 -4.06
N ASP A 289 -18.38 9.66 -3.66
CA ASP A 289 -18.96 9.68 -2.32
C ASP A 289 -20.45 10.06 -2.34
N ASN A 290 -21.11 9.99 -1.18
CA ASN A 290 -22.52 10.34 -1.03
C ASN A 290 -22.76 11.75 -0.46
N SER A 291 -21.74 12.61 -0.41
CA SER A 291 -21.86 13.94 0.21
C SER A 291 -22.70 14.94 -0.59
N GLY A 292 -22.96 14.65 -1.87
CA GLY A 292 -23.64 15.57 -2.79
C GLY A 292 -22.78 16.75 -3.24
N SER A 293 -21.47 16.73 -2.96
CA SER A 293 -20.52 17.73 -3.44
C SER A 293 -20.33 17.66 -4.96
N ARG A 294 -19.71 18.69 -5.54
CA ARG A 294 -19.40 18.74 -6.99
C ARG A 294 -18.55 17.53 -7.45
N THR A 295 -17.74 16.97 -6.55
CA THR A 295 -16.78 15.89 -6.84
C THR A 295 -17.36 14.51 -6.61
N SER A 296 -18.51 14.40 -5.92
CA SER A 296 -19.20 13.15 -5.59
C SER A 296 -19.56 12.32 -6.83
N SER A 297 -19.71 12.95 -7.99
CA SER A 297 -20.01 12.27 -9.26
C SER A 297 -18.78 11.72 -9.98
N SER A 298 -17.57 11.89 -9.43
CA SER A 298 -16.32 11.42 -10.05
C SER A 298 -16.29 9.89 -10.17
N ILE A 299 -15.73 9.39 -11.27
CA ILE A 299 -15.69 7.95 -11.56
C ILE A 299 -14.40 7.34 -10.97
N GLN A 300 -14.55 6.39 -10.03
CA GLN A 300 -13.46 5.60 -9.44
C GLN A 300 -13.91 4.15 -9.19
N TYR A 301 -12.98 3.19 -9.22
CA TYR A 301 -13.30 1.78 -8.93
C TYR A 301 -12.15 1.04 -8.22
N ALA A 302 -12.50 0.13 -7.31
CA ALA A 302 -11.58 -0.79 -6.66
C ALA A 302 -12.18 -2.21 -6.63
N ARG A 303 -11.38 -3.23 -6.95
CA ARG A 303 -11.79 -4.65 -6.88
C ARG A 303 -10.80 -5.41 -5.99
N ALA A 304 -11.31 -6.12 -4.99
CA ALA A 304 -10.53 -7.07 -4.19
C ALA A 304 -10.54 -8.46 -4.85
N CYS A 305 -9.38 -9.11 -4.94
CA CYS A 305 -9.23 -10.42 -5.58
C CYS A 305 -9.49 -11.56 -4.59
N GLY A 306 -10.25 -12.58 -5.00
CA GLY A 306 -10.41 -13.87 -4.30
C GLY A 306 -11.50 -13.95 -3.23
N LEU A 307 -12.27 -12.89 -3.04
CA LEU A 307 -13.49 -12.86 -2.23
C LEU A 307 -14.73 -12.95 -3.14
N LEU A 308 -15.91 -13.18 -2.56
CA LEU A 308 -17.16 -13.03 -3.31
C LEU A 308 -17.27 -11.61 -3.87
N PRO A 309 -17.97 -11.42 -5.00
CA PRO A 309 -18.21 -10.08 -5.53
C PRO A 309 -18.90 -9.17 -4.49
N VAL A 310 -18.24 -8.05 -4.19
CA VAL A 310 -18.81 -6.96 -3.38
C VAL A 310 -20.02 -6.35 -4.08
N VAL A 311 -19.99 -6.29 -5.42
CA VAL A 311 -21.05 -5.79 -6.28
C VAL A 311 -21.36 -6.79 -7.37
N ASP A 312 -22.56 -6.71 -7.95
CA ASP A 312 -22.98 -7.56 -9.07
C ASP A 312 -22.01 -7.43 -10.26
N GLU A 313 -21.78 -8.53 -10.97
CA GLU A 313 -20.83 -8.55 -12.09
C GLU A 313 -21.18 -7.54 -13.18
N ASP A 314 -22.47 -7.33 -13.45
CA ASP A 314 -22.92 -6.34 -14.44
C ASP A 314 -22.63 -4.90 -13.98
N LYS A 315 -22.79 -4.59 -12.68
CA LYS A 315 -22.43 -3.27 -12.13
C LYS A 315 -20.92 -3.05 -12.16
N ALA A 316 -20.14 -4.08 -11.84
CA ALA A 316 -18.69 -4.04 -11.95
C ALA A 316 -18.23 -3.80 -13.40
N ARG A 317 -18.79 -4.55 -14.36
CA ARG A 317 -18.49 -4.41 -15.78
C ARG A 317 -18.84 -3.01 -16.29
N ARG A 318 -20.07 -2.53 -16.04
CA ARG A 318 -20.51 -1.18 -16.43
C ARG A 318 -19.63 -0.09 -15.83
N THR A 319 -19.23 -0.23 -14.57
CA THR A 319 -18.34 0.73 -13.92
C THR A 319 -16.96 0.73 -14.57
N LEU A 320 -16.38 -0.44 -14.83
CA LEU A 320 -15.08 -0.57 -15.52
C LEU A 320 -15.14 -0.03 -16.95
N ASP A 321 -16.20 -0.31 -17.69
CA ASP A 321 -16.43 0.24 -19.02
C ASP A 321 -16.51 1.76 -18.97
N LYS A 322 -17.18 2.32 -17.95
CA LYS A 322 -17.26 3.77 -17.75
C LYS A 322 -15.88 4.36 -17.45
N VAL A 323 -15.11 3.76 -16.52
CA VAL A 323 -13.74 4.17 -16.19
C VAL A 323 -12.85 4.14 -17.44
N TYR A 324 -12.91 3.06 -18.24
CA TYR A 324 -12.10 2.95 -19.45
C TYR A 324 -12.49 4.01 -20.48
N ASN A 325 -13.77 4.18 -20.77
CA ASN A 325 -14.24 5.14 -21.77
C ASN A 325 -13.99 6.61 -21.37
N TYR A 326 -13.99 6.91 -20.07
CA TYR A 326 -13.80 8.28 -19.56
C TYR A 326 -12.36 8.50 -19.10
N ASN A 327 -11.98 7.89 -17.98
CA ASN A 327 -10.71 8.13 -17.32
C ASN A 327 -9.49 7.69 -18.14
N VAL A 328 -9.65 6.78 -19.11
CA VAL A 328 -8.57 6.35 -20.02
C VAL A 328 -8.73 6.99 -21.39
N LEU A 329 -9.78 6.67 -22.15
CA LEU A 329 -9.87 7.05 -23.56
C LEU A 329 -10.00 8.56 -23.78
N LYS A 330 -10.71 9.29 -22.91
CA LYS A 330 -10.83 10.77 -23.05
C LYS A 330 -9.54 11.51 -22.70
N VAL A 331 -8.54 10.83 -22.13
CA VAL A 331 -7.26 11.46 -21.76
C VAL A 331 -6.15 10.99 -22.67
N LYS A 332 -5.69 11.90 -23.52
CA LYS A 332 -4.63 11.66 -24.52
C LYS A 332 -4.87 10.37 -25.32
N CYS A 333 -6.14 10.09 -25.66
CA CYS A 333 -6.57 8.90 -26.41
C CYS A 333 -6.14 7.57 -25.76
N GLY A 334 -6.11 7.49 -24.42
CA GLY A 334 -5.75 6.27 -23.68
C GLY A 334 -4.24 5.99 -23.58
N LYS A 335 -3.38 6.86 -24.12
CA LYS A 335 -1.92 6.65 -24.16
C LYS A 335 -1.18 6.98 -22.85
N ARG A 336 -1.91 7.30 -21.78
CA ARG A 336 -1.33 7.81 -20.52
C ARG A 336 -1.87 7.13 -19.26
N GLY A 337 -2.55 5.99 -19.41
CA GLY A 337 -3.19 5.28 -18.30
C GLY A 337 -4.51 5.94 -17.88
N ALA A 338 -4.97 5.65 -16.66
CA ALA A 338 -6.22 6.16 -16.13
C ALA A 338 -5.99 7.39 -15.23
N VAL A 339 -6.77 8.46 -15.43
CA VAL A 339 -6.80 9.59 -14.51
C VAL A 339 -7.61 9.23 -13.27
N ASN A 340 -7.22 9.75 -12.10
CA ASN A 340 -7.88 9.37 -10.84
C ASN A 340 -9.34 9.87 -10.74
N GLY A 341 -9.62 11.07 -11.23
CA GLY A 341 -10.96 11.67 -11.14
C GLY A 341 -11.34 12.42 -12.41
N MET A 342 -12.47 12.01 -13.00
CA MET A 342 -13.09 12.67 -14.14
C MET A 342 -14.57 12.89 -13.84
N LEU A 343 -15.05 14.11 -14.13
CA LEU A 343 -16.46 14.47 -14.02
C LEU A 343 -17.29 13.83 -15.15
N PRO A 344 -18.62 13.72 -14.99
CA PRO A 344 -19.50 13.11 -16.01
C PRO A 344 -19.49 13.84 -17.36
N ASP A 345 -19.14 15.12 -17.38
CA ASP A 345 -18.98 15.94 -18.59
C ASP A 345 -17.66 15.64 -19.34
N GLY A 346 -16.72 14.91 -18.72
CA GLY A 346 -15.40 14.59 -19.26
C GLY A 346 -14.28 15.52 -18.78
N THR A 347 -14.58 16.50 -17.95
CA THR A 347 -13.59 17.40 -17.35
C THR A 347 -12.72 16.64 -16.36
N VAL A 348 -11.39 16.77 -16.48
CA VAL A 348 -10.45 16.22 -15.50
C VAL A 348 -10.55 17.05 -14.23
N TRP A 349 -10.94 16.42 -13.13
CA TRP A 349 -11.06 17.07 -11.83
C TRP A 349 -9.78 16.96 -11.02
N TRP A 350 -9.08 15.82 -11.11
CA TRP A 350 -7.83 15.59 -10.37
C TRP A 350 -6.72 15.14 -11.32
N ILE A 351 -5.67 15.96 -11.37
CA ILE A 351 -4.66 15.99 -12.44
C ILE A 351 -3.63 14.86 -12.31
N TRP A 352 -3.54 14.19 -11.16
CA TRP A 352 -2.53 13.14 -10.94
C TRP A 352 -3.05 11.77 -11.38
N HIS A 353 -2.29 11.11 -12.24
CA HIS A 353 -2.66 9.83 -12.87
C HIS A 353 -2.00 8.66 -12.16
N PHE A 354 -2.74 7.57 -11.94
CA PHE A 354 -2.15 6.29 -11.55
C PHE A 354 -1.85 5.47 -12.81
N LYS A 355 -0.58 5.39 -13.19
CA LYS A 355 -0.13 4.61 -14.35
C LYS A 355 0.33 3.23 -13.87
N LEU A 356 -0.41 2.17 -14.22
CA LEU A 356 0.23 0.87 -14.42
C LEU A 356 1.21 1.09 -15.59
N GLN A 357 2.49 1.07 -15.25
CA GLN A 357 3.58 1.73 -15.98
C GLN A 357 3.99 0.99 -17.26
N VAL A 358 3.02 0.84 -18.16
CA VAL A 358 3.07 0.00 -19.36
C VAL A 358 3.70 0.74 -20.55
N GLU A 359 3.31 1.99 -20.81
CA GLU A 359 3.74 2.67 -22.05
C GLU A 359 4.97 3.57 -21.90
N SER A 360 5.41 3.92 -20.69
CA SER A 360 6.64 4.73 -20.52
C SER A 360 7.91 3.97 -20.89
N LEU A 361 7.83 2.65 -21.05
CA LEU A 361 8.96 1.81 -21.43
C LEU A 361 9.28 1.85 -22.93
N LYS A 362 8.38 2.39 -23.76
CA LYS A 362 8.64 2.60 -25.19
C LYS A 362 9.48 3.85 -25.48
N GLN A 363 9.75 4.69 -24.47
CA GLN A 363 10.50 5.93 -24.64
C GLN A 363 11.81 5.87 -23.83
N PRO A 364 12.98 5.81 -24.49
CA PRO A 364 14.26 5.92 -23.82
C PRO A 364 14.33 7.22 -23.01
N GLY A 365 14.60 7.13 -21.70
CA GLY A 365 14.83 8.29 -20.82
C GLY A 365 13.69 8.68 -19.88
N LEU A 366 12.52 8.01 -19.91
CA LEU A 366 11.43 8.35 -18.98
C LEU A 366 11.73 7.82 -17.56
N LYS A 367 12.03 8.73 -16.63
CA LYS A 367 12.24 8.41 -15.21
C LYS A 367 10.95 7.90 -14.56
N LYS A 368 11.05 6.93 -13.64
CA LYS A 368 9.90 6.22 -13.04
C LYS A 368 9.18 7.06 -11.96
N GLY A 369 8.12 7.80 -12.28
CA GLY A 369 7.33 8.60 -11.29
C GLY A 369 6.07 7.92 -10.75
N LEU A 370 5.64 8.29 -9.54
CA LEU A 370 4.36 7.92 -8.90
C LEU A 370 3.15 8.30 -9.76
N ALA A 371 3.17 9.53 -10.29
CA ALA A 371 2.07 10.11 -11.02
C ALA A 371 2.58 11.06 -12.10
N TRP A 372 1.76 11.23 -13.13
CA TRP A 372 1.97 12.17 -14.22
C TRP A 372 0.79 13.14 -14.29
N ASN A 373 0.99 14.34 -14.83
CA ASN A 373 -0.09 15.25 -15.21
C ASN A 373 -0.38 15.18 -16.72
N ILE A 374 -1.34 15.98 -17.19
CA ILE A 374 -1.73 16.03 -18.61
C ILE A 374 -0.65 16.64 -19.53
N ASP A 375 0.38 17.25 -18.95
CA ASP A 375 1.51 17.90 -19.63
C ASP A 375 2.80 17.06 -19.57
N ASP A 376 2.68 15.77 -19.22
CA ASP A 376 3.81 14.82 -19.15
C ASP A 376 4.88 15.18 -18.11
N GLN A 377 4.53 16.00 -17.11
CA GLN A 377 5.36 16.23 -15.94
C GLN A 377 5.08 15.14 -14.89
N TYR A 378 6.10 14.76 -14.12
CA TYR A 378 6.02 13.68 -13.13
C TYR A 378 6.16 14.18 -11.69
N ARG A 379 5.64 13.37 -10.75
CA ARG A 379 5.85 13.53 -9.30
C ARG A 379 6.40 12.23 -8.70
N SER A 380 7.33 12.38 -7.76
CA SER A 380 7.94 11.31 -6.94
C SER A 380 8.54 10.16 -7.76
N LEU A 381 9.81 10.28 -8.12
CA LEU A 381 10.54 9.22 -8.81
C LEU A 381 10.84 8.02 -7.91
N LEU A 382 11.08 6.86 -8.51
CA LEU A 382 11.42 5.61 -7.82
C LEU A 382 10.34 5.22 -6.79
N TYR A 383 9.08 5.24 -7.22
CA TYR A 383 7.93 4.92 -6.39
C TYR A 383 7.52 3.43 -6.40
N MET A 384 7.02 2.91 -5.27
CA MET A 384 6.71 1.48 -5.10
C MET A 384 5.42 1.01 -5.79
N ARG A 385 4.40 1.87 -5.89
CA ARG A 385 3.05 1.47 -6.33
C ARG A 385 2.96 0.81 -7.73
N PRO A 386 3.79 1.15 -8.73
CA PRO A 386 3.85 0.44 -10.02
C PRO A 386 4.14 -1.07 -9.93
N LEU A 387 4.68 -1.57 -8.81
CA LEU A 387 4.80 -3.02 -8.56
C LEU A 387 3.45 -3.76 -8.60
N ALA A 388 2.33 -3.04 -8.46
CA ALA A 388 0.98 -3.59 -8.58
C ALA A 388 0.70 -4.26 -9.95
N ILE A 389 1.54 -4.02 -10.97
CA ILE A 389 1.42 -4.70 -12.27
C ILE A 389 1.44 -6.24 -12.11
N TRP A 390 2.16 -6.79 -11.14
CA TRP A 390 2.20 -8.22 -10.86
C TRP A 390 0.83 -8.82 -10.49
N ALA A 391 -0.13 -8.00 -10.04
CA ALA A 391 -1.50 -8.44 -9.85
C ALA A 391 -2.18 -8.85 -11.18
N MET A 392 -1.77 -8.29 -12.32
CA MET A 392 -2.24 -8.73 -13.63
C MET A 392 -1.78 -10.15 -13.93
N GLN A 393 -0.52 -10.48 -13.62
CA GLN A 393 -0.01 -11.84 -13.80
C GLN A 393 -0.81 -12.82 -12.94
N TRP A 394 -1.07 -12.47 -11.68
CA TRP A 394 -1.93 -13.27 -10.80
C TRP A 394 -3.33 -13.50 -11.40
N ALA A 395 -3.96 -12.45 -11.92
CA ALA A 395 -5.28 -12.56 -12.53
C ALA A 395 -5.29 -13.44 -13.80
N LEU A 396 -4.27 -13.30 -14.65
CA LEU A 396 -4.14 -14.05 -15.91
C LEU A 396 -3.74 -15.51 -15.71
N SER A 397 -3.02 -15.82 -14.63
CA SER A 397 -2.66 -17.18 -14.24
C SER A 397 -3.86 -17.99 -13.73
N THR A 398 -5.01 -17.36 -13.49
CA THR A 398 -6.26 -18.01 -13.03
C THR A 398 -6.02 -19.02 -11.89
N PRO A 399 -5.42 -18.59 -10.76
CA PRO A 399 -5.13 -19.50 -9.66
C PRO A 399 -6.41 -20.16 -9.16
N LYS A 400 -6.33 -21.45 -8.84
CA LYS A 400 -7.45 -22.19 -8.22
C LYS A 400 -7.67 -21.66 -6.81
N LEU A 401 -8.51 -20.65 -6.69
CA LEU A 401 -8.89 -20.09 -5.41
C LEU A 401 -9.96 -20.99 -4.76
N PRO A 402 -9.90 -21.22 -3.44
CA PRO A 402 -10.99 -21.85 -2.72
C PRO A 402 -12.25 -21.02 -2.97
N LYS A 403 -13.28 -21.62 -3.57
CA LYS A 403 -14.57 -20.95 -3.71
C LYS A 403 -15.13 -20.76 -2.30
N GLN A 404 -15.33 -19.51 -1.89
CA GLN A 404 -16.19 -19.25 -0.74
C GLN A 404 -17.63 -19.57 -1.17
N GLU A 405 -18.28 -20.48 -0.46
CA GLU A 405 -19.71 -20.66 -0.62
C GLU A 405 -20.46 -19.50 0.03
N PRO A 406 -21.53 -19.00 -0.60
CA PRO A 406 -22.38 -17.99 0.02
C PRO A 406 -22.99 -18.57 1.30
N LYS A 407 -22.69 -17.96 2.44
CA LYS A 407 -23.34 -18.29 3.71
C LYS A 407 -24.69 -17.57 3.81
N PRO A 408 -25.72 -18.22 4.37
CA PRO A 408 -27.01 -17.58 4.60
C PRO A 408 -26.89 -16.39 5.56
N ALA A 409 -27.95 -15.58 5.63
CA ALA A 409 -28.06 -14.53 6.62
C ALA A 409 -28.01 -15.13 8.03
N VAL A 410 -27.22 -14.51 8.92
CA VAL A 410 -27.14 -14.90 10.32
C VAL A 410 -28.20 -14.11 11.10
N GLU A 411 -29.01 -14.79 11.92
CA GLU A 411 -30.04 -14.14 12.73
C GLU A 411 -29.41 -13.19 13.75
N ALA A 412 -29.93 -11.96 13.85
CA ALA A 412 -29.37 -10.90 14.70
C ALA A 412 -29.21 -11.31 16.18
N ASP A 413 -30.12 -12.15 16.68
CA ASP A 413 -30.12 -12.64 18.07
C ASP A 413 -28.93 -13.56 18.38
N SER A 414 -28.47 -14.34 17.39
CA SER A 414 -27.29 -15.22 17.53
C SER A 414 -25.97 -14.44 17.64
N VAL A 415 -25.93 -13.22 17.11
CA VAL A 415 -24.75 -12.33 17.07
C VAL A 415 -24.60 -11.52 18.37
N GLY A 416 -25.64 -11.46 19.22
CA GLY A 416 -25.72 -10.55 20.37
C GLY A 416 -24.62 -10.73 21.43
N LYS A 417 -24.17 -11.95 21.71
CA LYS A 417 -23.10 -12.20 22.71
C LYS A 417 -21.74 -11.68 22.22
N HIS A 418 -21.39 -11.93 20.96
CA HIS A 418 -20.15 -11.41 20.38
C HIS A 418 -20.19 -9.91 20.17
N HIS A 419 -21.36 -9.36 19.85
CA HIS A 419 -21.56 -7.92 19.80
C HIS A 419 -21.19 -7.23 21.12
N ALA A 420 -21.49 -7.84 22.28
CA ALA A 420 -21.12 -7.27 23.58
C ALA A 420 -19.60 -7.24 23.82
N GLY A 421 -18.89 -8.34 23.52
CA GLY A 421 -17.44 -8.42 23.63
C GLY A 421 -16.74 -7.46 22.66
N PHE A 422 -17.19 -7.44 21.40
CA PHE A 422 -16.72 -6.51 20.38
C PHE A 422 -16.92 -5.06 20.80
N SER A 423 -18.12 -4.71 21.26
CA SER A 423 -18.46 -3.34 21.71
C SER A 423 -17.62 -2.90 22.90
N LYS A 424 -17.30 -3.82 23.83
CA LYS A 424 -16.41 -3.54 24.95
C LYS A 424 -15.01 -3.16 24.48
N VAL A 425 -14.44 -3.92 23.55
CA VAL A 425 -13.12 -3.61 22.97
C VAL A 425 -13.19 -2.31 22.15
N ALA A 426 -14.21 -2.13 21.31
CA ALA A 426 -14.40 -0.91 20.53
C ALA A 426 -14.43 0.35 21.40
N ARG A 427 -15.10 0.28 22.57
CA ARG A 427 -15.15 1.38 23.53
C ARG A 427 -13.78 1.75 24.10
N LEU A 428 -12.88 0.79 24.27
CA LEU A 428 -11.51 1.01 24.75
C LEU A 428 -10.59 1.59 23.68
N LEU A 429 -10.92 1.39 22.40
CA LEU A 429 -10.13 1.83 21.25
C LEU A 429 -10.58 3.19 20.68
N LYS A 430 -11.64 3.79 21.24
CA LYS A 430 -12.16 5.06 20.75
C LYS A 430 -11.12 6.17 20.84
N LEU A 431 -10.94 6.87 19.73
CA LEU A 431 -10.17 8.09 19.70
C LEU A 431 -10.83 9.18 20.55
N PRO A 432 -10.04 10.07 21.18
CA PRO A 432 -10.57 11.29 21.78
C PRO A 432 -11.22 12.17 20.69
N GLN A 433 -12.19 13.01 21.10
CA GLN A 433 -12.67 14.08 20.24
C GLN A 433 -11.53 15.09 20.03
N GLU A 434 -11.11 15.23 18.78
CA GLU A 434 -10.06 16.19 18.41
C GLU A 434 -10.66 17.60 18.40
N GLN A 435 -10.03 18.54 19.12
CA GLN A 435 -10.21 19.97 18.83
C GLN A 435 -9.50 20.24 17.50
N GLU A 436 -10.05 21.13 16.65
CA GLU A 436 -9.51 21.45 15.32
C GLU A 436 -8.14 22.19 15.36
N SER A 437 -7.12 21.66 16.01
CA SER A 437 -5.77 22.21 15.97
C SER A 437 -5.06 21.74 14.69
N ARG A 438 -5.10 22.57 13.64
CA ARG A 438 -4.32 22.35 12.42
C ARG A 438 -2.83 22.59 12.70
N GLY A 439 -1.99 21.64 12.32
CA GLY A 439 -0.54 21.82 12.38
C GLY A 439 -0.07 22.94 11.44
N VAL A 440 1.04 23.61 11.75
CA VAL A 440 1.60 24.69 10.92
C VAL A 440 1.92 24.21 9.51
N LEU A 441 2.51 23.01 9.38
CA LEU A 441 2.81 22.40 8.08
C LEU A 441 1.54 22.12 7.27
N GLN A 442 0.50 21.59 7.91
CA GLN A 442 -0.79 21.34 7.29
C GLN A 442 -1.43 22.65 6.80
N ALA A 443 -1.38 23.72 7.60
CA ALA A 443 -1.89 25.02 7.22
C ALA A 443 -1.15 25.64 6.02
N ILE A 444 0.18 25.53 5.97
CA ILE A 444 1.01 25.98 4.84
C ILE A 444 0.69 25.17 3.58
N PHE A 445 0.60 23.85 3.74
CA PHE A 445 0.31 22.93 2.64
C PHE A 445 -1.07 23.17 2.04
N ASP A 446 -2.12 23.23 2.86
CA ASP A 446 -3.49 23.50 2.42
C ASP A 446 -3.60 24.86 1.70
N CYS A 447 -2.91 25.89 2.21
CA CYS A 447 -2.87 27.21 1.58
C CYS A 447 -2.23 27.16 0.19
N THR A 448 -1.16 26.36 0.04
CA THR A 448 -0.46 26.19 -1.23
C THR A 448 -1.29 25.39 -2.22
N CYS A 449 -1.89 24.27 -1.80
CA CYS A 449 -2.76 23.45 -2.65
C CYS A 449 -4.03 24.20 -3.08
N LYS A 450 -4.65 24.98 -2.20
CA LYS A 450 -5.83 25.79 -2.55
C LYS A 450 -5.51 26.86 -3.60
N LYS A 451 -4.32 27.46 -3.58
CA LYS A 451 -3.88 28.44 -4.59
C LYS A 451 -3.56 27.84 -5.96
N ILE A 452 -3.31 26.53 -6.03
CA ILE A 452 -3.04 25.80 -7.28
C ILE A 452 -4.34 25.24 -7.90
N LEU A 453 -5.41 25.10 -7.11
CA LEU A 453 -6.72 24.56 -7.52
C LEU A 453 -7.76 25.64 -7.89
N THR A 454 -7.41 26.93 -7.77
CA THR A 454 -8.13 28.09 -8.34
C THR A 454 -7.45 28.54 -9.61
#